data_AF-A0A410MID8-F1
#
_entry.id   AF-A0A410MID8-F1
#
_cell.length_a   1.000
_cell.length_b   1.000
_cell.length_c   1.000
_cell.angle_alpha   90.00
_cell.angle_beta   90.00
_cell.angle_gamma   90.00
#
_symmetry.space_group_name_H-M   'P 1'
#
loop_
_entity.id
_entity.type
_entity.pdbx_description
1 polymer ?
#
loop_
_entity_poly.entity_id
_entity_poly.type
_entity_poly.pdbx_seq_one_letter_code
_entity_poly.pdbx_strand_id
1 'polypeptide(L)' 'MNQQFKIGIALIASFLLLMVGVYRIFTGQLDDLPLFVAFIFAVSGLIGVITNGWKWKNGDS' A
#
# COMPACT_ATOMS: atom_id res chain seq x y z
N MET A 1 6.33 3.94 -21.02
CA MET A 1 6.60 3.21 -19.77
C MET A 1 5.86 1.88 -19.81
N ASN A 2 6.56 0.76 -19.58
CA ASN A 2 6.00 -0.60 -19.64
C ASN A 2 4.84 -0.76 -18.62
N GLN A 3 3.78 -1.48 -18.97
CA GLN A 3 2.65 -1.78 -18.08
C GLN A 3 3.10 -2.52 -16.83
N GLN A 4 4.00 -3.50 -16.98
CA GLN A 4 4.58 -4.21 -15.84
C GLN A 4 5.27 -3.23 -14.89
N PHE A 5 6.12 -2.34 -15.42
CA PHE A 5 6.80 -1.31 -14.61
C PHE A 5 5.82 -0.38 -13.86
N LYS A 6 4.69 0.00 -14.49
CA LYS A 6 3.63 0.77 -13.82
C LYS A 6 3.01 0.01 -12.65
N ILE A 7 2.68 -1.26 -12.84
CA ILE A 7 2.09 -2.12 -11.80
C ILE A 7 3.09 -2.28 -10.65
N GLY A 8 4.39 -2.43 -10.96
CA GLY A 8 5.44 -2.54 -9.95
C GLY A 8 5.54 -1.30 -9.06
N ILE A 9 5.55 -0.11 -9.65
CA ILE A 9 5.53 1.16 -8.89
C ILE A 9 4.27 1.25 -8.03
N ALA A 10 3.10 0.91 -8.58
CA ALA A 10 1.84 0.93 -7.84
C ALA A 10 1.82 -0.06 -6.67
N LEU A 11 2.44 -1.24 -6.84
CA LEU A 11 2.59 -2.24 -5.79
C LEU A 11 3.48 -1.72 -4.65
N ILE A 12 4.63 -1.14 -4.99
CA ILE A 12 5.57 -0.55 -4.02
C ILE A 12 4.90 0.59 -3.26
N ALA A 13 4.21 1.50 -3.96
CA ALA A 13 3.51 2.62 -3.34
C ALA A 13 2.40 2.15 -2.38
N SER A 14 1.60 1.15 -2.79
CA SER A 14 0.55 0.59 -1.95
C SER A 14 1.12 -0.11 -0.70
N PHE A 15 2.25 -0.80 -0.85
CA PHE A 15 2.93 -1.47 0.24
C PHE A 15 3.51 -0.48 1.25
N LEU A 16 4.10 0.63 0.78
CA LEU A 16 4.60 1.69 1.66
C LEU A 16 3.46 2.35 2.46
N LEU A 17 2.31 2.62 1.84
CA LEU A 17 1.13 3.14 2.55
C LEU A 17 0.66 2.17 3.64
N LEU A 18 0.56 0.89 3.31
CA LEU A 18 0.22 -0.16 4.27
C LEU A 18 1.20 -0.17 5.44
N MET A 19 2.51 -0.13 5.15
CA MET A 19 3.56 -0.17 6.15
C MET A 19 3.51 1.04 7.08
N VAL A 20 3.31 2.26 6.56
CA VAL A 20 3.18 3.47 7.37
C VAL A 20 1.94 3.42 8.27
N GLY A 21 0.79 3.01 7.74
CA GLY A 21 -0.44 2.87 8.51
C GLY A 21 -0.30 1.85 9.64
N VAL A 22 0.21 0.66 9.32
CA VAL A 22 0.47 -0.40 10.30
C VAL A 22 1.51 0.06 11.34
N TYR A 23 2.61 0.66 10.93
CA TYR A 23 3.64 1.15 11.84
C TYR A 23 3.06 2.13 12.85
N ARG A 24 2.30 3.15 12.41
CA ARG A 24 1.62 4.09 13.33
C ARG A 24 0.67 3.37 14.29
N ILE A 25 -0.14 2.43 13.79
CA ILE A 25 -1.13 1.69 14.60
C ILE A 25 -0.44 0.84 15.68
N PHE A 26 0.65 0.16 15.35
CA PHE A 26 1.31 -0.78 16.27
C PHE A 26 2.32 -0.14 17.21
N THR A 27 3.06 0.87 16.76
CA THR A 27 4.12 1.49 17.59
C THR A 27 3.65 2.73 18.31
N GLY A 28 2.53 3.33 17.88
CA GLY A 28 2.13 4.65 18.37
C GLY A 28 3.16 5.73 18.06
N GLN A 29 4.09 5.51 17.13
CA GLN A 29 5.04 6.51 16.64
C GLN A 29 4.41 7.25 15.45
N LEU A 30 4.80 8.51 15.19
CA LEU A 30 4.14 9.50 14.31
C LEU A 30 2.92 10.22 14.95
N ASP A 31 3.17 11.04 15.97
CA ASP A 31 2.11 11.80 16.67
C ASP A 31 1.37 12.79 15.77
N ASP A 32 2.02 13.29 14.74
CA ASP A 32 1.42 14.17 13.72
C ASP A 32 0.46 13.44 12.77
N LEU A 33 0.45 12.10 12.76
CA LEU A 33 -0.46 11.29 11.96
C LEU A 33 -1.65 10.83 12.81
N PRO A 34 -2.87 11.37 12.58
CA PRO A 34 -4.05 10.95 13.33
C PRO A 34 -4.32 9.46 13.15
N LEU A 35 -4.80 8.79 14.22
CA LEU A 35 -5.07 7.35 14.20
C LEU A 35 -6.03 6.97 13.05
N PHE A 36 -7.05 7.80 12.80
CA PHE A 36 -7.98 7.64 11.69
C PHE A 36 -7.28 7.62 10.32
N VAL A 37 -6.31 8.51 10.10
CA VAL A 37 -5.53 8.55 8.85
C VAL A 37 -4.65 7.31 8.73
N ALA A 38 -4.07 6.84 9.82
CA ALA A 38 -3.31 5.59 9.85
C ALA A 38 -4.15 4.38 9.43
N PHE A 39 -5.41 4.30 9.88
CA PHE A 39 -6.36 3.28 9.43
C PHE A 39 -6.69 3.40 7.94
N ILE A 40 -6.90 4.61 7.43
CA ILE A 40 -7.10 4.81 5.98
C ILE A 40 -5.88 4.31 5.20
N PHE A 41 -4.67 4.64 5.64
CA PHE A 41 -3.43 4.20 4.99
C PHE A 41 -3.27 2.68 5.02
N ALA A 42 -3.55 2.05 6.17
CA ALA A 42 -3.49 0.60 6.30
C ALA A 42 -4.51 -0.09 5.38
N VAL A 43 -5.78 0.33 5.40
CA VAL A 43 -6.86 -0.29 4.61
C VAL A 43 -6.67 -0.05 3.11
N SER A 44 -6.40 1.19 2.70
CA SER A 44 -6.18 1.52 1.28
C SER A 44 -4.90 0.87 0.74
N GLY A 45 -3.82 0.86 1.53
CA GLY A 45 -2.58 0.17 1.19
C GLY A 45 -2.78 -1.33 1.01
N LEU A 46 -3.55 -1.99 1.91
CA LEU A 46 -3.89 -3.41 1.80
C LEU A 46 -4.65 -3.71 0.50
N ILE A 47 -5.70 -2.94 0.20
CA ILE A 47 -6.49 -3.08 -1.03
C ILE A 47 -5.59 -2.89 -2.26
N GLY A 48 -4.71 -1.88 -2.23
CA GLY A 48 -3.75 -1.62 -3.29
C GLY A 48 -2.77 -2.76 -3.51
N VAL A 49 -2.22 -3.34 -2.44
CA VAL A 49 -1.31 -4.50 -2.52
C VAL A 49 -2.03 -5.70 -3.13
N ILE A 50 -3.24 -6.01 -2.68
CA ILE A 50 -4.02 -7.15 -3.21
C ILE A 50 -4.34 -6.94 -4.70
N THR A 51 -4.86 -5.76 -5.05
CA THR A 51 -5.31 -5.47 -6.42
C THR A 51 -4.14 -5.41 -7.40
N ASN A 52 -3.06 -4.70 -7.05
CA ASN A 52 -1.88 -4.60 -7.91
C ASN A 52 -1.09 -5.92 -7.94
N GLY A 53 -1.06 -6.69 -6.85
CA GLY A 53 -0.43 -8.00 -6.81
C GLY A 53 -1.15 -9.01 -7.69
N TRP A 54 -2.49 -8.98 -7.69
CA TRP A 54 -3.29 -9.81 -8.58
C TRP A 54 -3.08 -9.44 -10.06
N LYS A 55 -3.04 -8.14 -10.37
CA LYS A 55 -2.73 -7.65 -11.73
C LYS A 55 -1.32 -8.02 -12.19
N TRP A 56 -0.33 -7.93 -11.30
CA TRP A 56 1.05 -8.34 -11.61
C TRP A 56 1.11 -9.84 -11.91
N LYS A 57 0.45 -10.66 -11.09
CA LYS A 57 0.41 -12.13 -11.25
C LYS A 57 -0.30 -12.56 -12.54
N ASN A 58 -1.38 -11.88 -12.93
CA ASN A 58 -2.17 -12.24 -14.11
C ASN A 58 -1.78 -11.42 -15.37
N GLY A 59 -0.74 -10.58 -15.29
CA GLY A 59 -0.31 -9.67 -16.35
C GLY A 59 0.51 -10.34 -17.48
N ASP A 60 0.57 -11.67 -17.52
CA ASP A 60 1.06 -12.47 -18.66
C ASP A 60 -0.13 -13.12 -19.39
N SER A 61 -1.00 -12.30 -19.98
CA SER A 61 -1.95 -12.69 -21.03
C SER A 61 -2.15 -11.54 -22.01
#